data_AF-A0A7W1D1N5-F1
#
_entry.id   AF-A0A7W1D1N5-F1
#
_cell.length_a   1.000
_cell.length_b   1.000
_cell.length_c   1.000
_cell.angle_alpha   90.00
_cell.angle_beta   90.00
_cell.angle_gamma   90.00
#
_symmetry.space_group_name_H-M   'P 1'
#
loop_
_entity.id
_entity.type
_entity.pdbx_description
1 polymer ?
#
loop_
_entity_poly.entity_id
_entity_poly.type
_entity_poly.pdbx_seq_one_letter_code
_entity_poly.pdbx_strand_id
1 'polypeptide(L)' 'MIDEEAVLEELIWNLGEASGRVRACRHLLLEHAMMDKPRYLRLAARLSEALDATETASREARRLRDASQHRTSP' A
#
# COMPACT_ATOMS: atom_id res chain seq x y z
N MET A 1 8.30 -26.63 3.59
CA MET A 1 8.95 -25.45 3.00
C MET A 1 7.82 -24.53 2.62
N ILE A 2 7.72 -23.35 3.23
CA ILE A 2 6.73 -22.37 2.78
C ILE A 2 7.18 -21.93 1.40
N ASP A 3 6.28 -21.94 0.43
CA ASP A 3 6.56 -21.43 -0.91
C ASP A 3 6.73 -19.91 -0.80
N GLU A 4 7.99 -19.46 -0.81
CA GLU A 4 8.36 -18.05 -0.66
C GLU A 4 7.70 -17.18 -1.75
N GLU A 5 7.48 -17.75 -2.94
CA GLU A 5 6.77 -17.07 -4.03
C GLU A 5 5.29 -16.90 -3.68
N ALA A 6 4.64 -17.93 -3.13
CA ALA A 6 3.25 -17.84 -2.70
C ALA A 6 3.06 -16.81 -1.57
N VAL A 7 4.01 -16.71 -0.62
CA VAL A 7 3.99 -15.67 0.42
C VAL A 7 4.15 -14.28 -0.19
N LEU A 8 5.03 -14.14 -1.19
CA LEU A 8 5.30 -12.87 -1.83
C LEU A 8 4.09 -12.38 -2.66
N GLU A 9 3.43 -13.28 -3.38
CA GLU A 9 2.20 -12.96 -4.10
C GLU A 9 1.06 -12.56 -3.15
N GLU A 10 0.87 -13.31 -2.07
CA GLU A 10 -0.09 -12.97 -1.02
C GLU A 10 0.22 -11.60 -0.38
N LEU A 11 1.50 -11.29 -0.15
CA LEU A 11 1.93 -10.00 0.35
C LEU A 11 1.62 -8.87 -0.65
N ILE A 12 1.92 -9.06 -1.94
CA ILE A 12 1.64 -8.07 -3.00
C ILE A 12 0.13 -7.79 -3.07
N TRP A 13 -0.69 -8.83 -3.03
CA TRP A 13 -2.15 -8.73 -3.03
C TRP A 13 -2.65 -7.93 -1.83
N ASN A 14 -2.24 -8.31 -0.62
CA ASN A 14 -2.66 -7.66 0.62
C ASN A 14 -2.25 -6.18 0.69
N LEU A 15 -1.05 -5.84 0.20
CA LEU A 15 -0.60 -4.45 0.11
C LEU A 15 -1.42 -3.64 -0.91
N GLY A 16 -1.83 -4.28 -2.02
CA GLY A 16 -2.76 -3.69 -2.98
C GLY A 16 -4.10 -3.35 -2.34
N GLU A 17 -4.73 -4.32 -1.67
CA GLU A 17 -5.98 -4.14 -0.93
C GLU A 17 -5.88 -3.05 0.14
N ALA A 18 -4.80 -3.07 0.94
CA ALA A 18 -4.56 -2.06 1.97
C ALA A 18 -4.45 -0.65 1.38
N SER A 19 -3.67 -0.49 0.29
CA SER A 19 -3.53 0.82 -0.38
C SER A 19 -4.86 1.33 -0.93
N GLY A 20 -5.68 0.44 -1.51
CA GLY A 20 -7.01 0.76 -2.00
C GLY A 20 -7.94 1.26 -0.88
N ARG A 21 -7.94 0.57 0.26
CA ARG A 21 -8.74 0.97 1.44
C ARG A 21 -8.28 2.30 2.02
N VAL A 22 -6.97 2.52 2.16
CA VAL A 22 -6.44 3.80 2.64
C VAL A 22 -6.81 4.94 1.69
N ARG A 23 -6.71 4.72 0.38
CA ARG A 23 -7.10 5.70 -0.64
C ARG A 23 -8.59 6.04 -0.56
N ALA A 24 -9.46 5.04 -0.35
CA ALA A 24 -10.89 5.25 -0.16
C ALA A 24 -11.18 6.07 1.12
N CYS A 25 -10.55 5.73 2.25
CA CYS A 25 -10.68 6.52 3.48
C CYS A 25 -10.22 7.96 3.30
N ARG A 26 -9.11 8.18 2.58
CA ARG A 26 -8.59 9.52 2.29
C ARG A 26 -9.56 10.30 1.41
N HIS A 27 -10.16 9.66 0.41
CA HIS A 27 -11.14 10.29 -0.46
C HIS A 27 -12.39 10.73 0.32
N LEU A 28 -12.99 9.84 1.11
CA LEU A 28 -14.11 10.16 1.98
C LEU A 28 -13.80 11.31 2.94
N LEU A 29 -12.58 11.33 3.49
CA LEU A 29 -12.14 12.42 4.36
C LEU A 29 -12.10 13.74 3.61
N LEU A 30 -11.53 13.78 2.40
CA LEU A 30 -11.44 15.01 1.61
C LEU A 30 -12.80 15.51 1.11
N GLU A 31 -13.75 14.60 0.84
CA GLU A 31 -15.10 14.95 0.40
C GLU A 31 -15.99 15.50 1.53
N HIS A 32 -15.85 14.97 2.75
CA HIS A 32 -16.77 15.26 3.85
C HIS A 32 -16.17 16.06 5.00
N ALA A 33 -14.85 16.20 5.09
CA ALA A 33 -14.24 16.94 6.19
C ALA A 33 -14.27 18.45 5.97
N MET A 34 -14.57 19.17 7.05
CA MET A 34 -14.21 20.58 7.14
C MET A 34 -12.69 20.67 7.28
N MET A 35 -12.00 20.81 6.14
CA MET A 35 -10.53 20.85 6.01
C MET A 35 -9.89 22.07 6.68
N ASP A 36 -10.69 22.95 7.26
CA ASP A 36 -10.27 24.06 8.12
C ASP A 36 -10.01 23.63 9.58
N LYS A 37 -10.50 22.47 10.03
CA LYS A 37 -10.25 22.00 11.40
C LYS A 37 -8.92 21.27 11.49
N PRO A 38 -8.03 21.65 12.43
CA PRO A 38 -6.71 21.03 12.60
C PRO A 38 -6.74 19.50 12.80
N ARG A 39 -7.81 18.96 13.37
CA ARG A 39 -7.99 17.51 13.53
C ARG A 39 -8.09 16.78 12.19
N TYR A 40 -8.85 17.33 11.24
CA TYR A 40 -9.06 16.69 9.94
C TYR A 40 -7.82 16.82 9.05
N LEU A 41 -7.11 17.96 9.11
CA LEU A 41 -5.82 18.12 8.44
C LEU A 41 -4.79 17.10 8.92
N ARG A 42 -4.68 16.88 10.24
CA ARG A 42 -3.79 15.85 10.80
C ARG A 42 -4.20 14.44 10.38
N LEU A 43 -5.50 14.15 10.31
CA LEU A 43 -5.98 12.86 9.84
C LEU A 43 -5.68 12.64 8.35
N ALA A 44 -5.83 13.68 7.52
CA ALA A 44 -5.50 13.62 6.10
C ALA A 44 -4.00 13.37 5.88
N ALA A 45 -3.14 14.06 6.63
CA ALA A 45 -1.70 13.83 6.61
C ALA A 45 -1.35 12.37 6.95
N ARG A 46 -1.92 11.82 8.03
CA ARG A 46 -1.70 10.43 8.44
C ARG A 46 -2.17 9.41 7.39
N LEU A 47 -3.29 9.67 6.73
CA LEU A 47 -3.76 8.80 5.64
C LEU A 47 -2.86 8.88 4.41
N SER A 48 -2.32 10.06 4.11
CA SER A 48 -1.31 10.23 3.07
C SER A 48 -0.02 9.46 3.40
N GLU A 49 0.51 9.58 4.62
CA GLU A 49 1.69 8.82 5.07
C GLU A 49 1.47 7.30 5.00
N ALA A 50 0.31 6.82 5.43
CA ALA A 50 -0.05 5.41 5.36
C ALA A 50 -0.15 4.92 3.90
N LEU A 51 -0.67 5.75 2.99
CA LEU A 51 -0.74 5.44 1.57
C LEU A 51 0.67 5.33 0.98
N ASP A 52 1.53 6.31 1.25
CA ASP A 52 2.92 6.31 0.75
C ASP A 52 3.69 5.09 1.25
N ALA A 53 3.53 4.72 2.52
CA ALA A 53 4.18 3.55 3.10
C ALA A 53 3.69 2.24 2.47
N THR A 54 2.37 2.07 2.31
CA THR A 54 1.78 0.86 1.73
C THR A 54 2.10 0.72 0.24
N GLU A 55 2.07 1.81 -0.53
CA GLU A 55 2.48 1.79 -1.93
C GLU A 55 3.97 1.52 -2.10
N THR A 56 4.81 2.06 -1.21
CA THR A 56 6.26 1.78 -1.21
C THR A 56 6.54 0.31 -0.93
N ALA A 57 5.88 -0.25 0.09
CA ALA A 57 5.97 -1.68 0.38
C ALA A 57 5.49 -2.53 -0.80
N SER A 58 4.38 -2.15 -1.47
CA SER A 58 3.87 -2.88 -2.64
C SER A 58 4.86 -2.85 -3.81
N ARG A 59 5.48 -1.69 -4.07
CA ARG A 59 6.52 -1.56 -5.10
C ARG A 59 7.73 -2.44 -4.78
N GLU A 60 8.16 -2.48 -3.53
CA GLU A 60 9.29 -3.31 -3.12
C GLU A 60 8.99 -4.80 -3.23
N ALA A 61 7.81 -5.24 -2.80
CA ALA A 61 7.38 -6.63 -2.94
C ALA A 61 7.35 -7.07 -4.42
N ARG A 62 6.87 -6.20 -5.33
CA ARG A 62 6.90 -6.47 -6.78
C ARG A 62 8.33 -6.56 -7.33
N ARG A 63 9.25 -5.67 -6.90
CA ARG A 63 10.66 -5.75 -7.31
C ARG A 63 11.32 -7.06 -6.86
N LEU A 64 11.03 -7.52 -5.64
CA LEU A 64 11.54 -8.78 -5.12
C LEU A 64 11.06 -9.96 -5.97
N ARG A 65 9.78 -9.95 -6.37
CA ARG A 65 9.19 -10.98 -7.22
C ARG A 65 9.79 -10.95 -8.63
N ASP A 66 9.92 -9.77 -9.21
CA ASP A 66 10.52 -9.65 -10.54
C ASP A 66 11.98 -10.15 -10.48
N ALA A 67 12.71 -9.88 -9.40
CA ALA A 67 14.06 -10.38 -9.19
C ALA A 67 14.14 -11.90 -8.95
N SER A 68 13.15 -12.52 -8.29
CA SER A 68 13.10 -13.99 -8.12
C SER A 68 12.89 -14.67 -9.48
N GLN A 69 11.98 -14.15 -10.30
CA GLN A 69 11.66 -14.67 -11.63
C GLN A 69 12.82 -14.61 -12.62
N HIS A 70 13.65 -13.55 -12.56
CA HIS A 70 14.84 -13.42 -13.42
C HIS A 70 15.97 -14.39 -13.03
N ARG A 71 16.07 -14.82 -11.77
CA ARG A 71 17.08 -15.82 -11.35
C ARG A 71 16.72 -17.24 -11.78
N THR A 72 15.46 -17.49 -12.08
CA THR A 72 14.95 -18.81 -12.49
C THR A 72 14.91 -19.02 -14.01
N SER A 73 15.31 -18.02 -14.81
CA SER A 73 15.42 -18.16 -16.27
C SER A 73 16.82 -18.69 -16.67
N PRO A 74 16.91 -19.74 -17.52
CA PRO A 74 18.17 -20.38 -17.93
C PRO A 74 19.03 -19.54 -18.89
#